data_AF-A0A2N2VU87-F1
#
_entry.id   AF-A0A2N2VU87-F1
#
_cell.length_a   1.000
_cell.length_b   1.000
_cell.length_c   1.000
_cell.angle_alpha   90.00
_cell.angle_beta   90.00
_cell.angle_gamma   90.00
#
_symmetry.space_group_name_H-M   'P 1'
#
loop_
_entity.id
_entity.type
_entity.pdbx_description
1 polymer ?
#
loop_
_entity_poly.entity_id
_entity_poly.type
_entity_poly.pdbx_seq_one_letter_code
_entity_poly.pdbx_strand_id
1 'polypeptide(L)'
;MYMGMAQILEFGLKKLCEEKFGGNLDEMERWTLGKTRVELEKKGLRTDFVNLLMGVVDSRNHIAHEILANEAIMNGMLRKLNVNVAFYKYQRILWKAIIELEQICFLFDWTNEHNGWD
;
A
#
# COMPACT_ATOMS: atom_id res chain seq x y z
N MET A 1 -2.08 -3.26 11.28
CA MET A 1 -1.03 -3.93 10.48
C MET A 1 -1.01 -3.50 8.99
N TYR A 2 -1.88 -2.58 8.54
CA TYR A 2 -1.94 -2.17 7.13
C TYR A 2 -0.63 -1.50 6.62
N MET A 3 -0.16 -0.46 7.32
CA MET A 3 0.99 0.33 6.86
C MET A 3 2.28 -0.49 6.71
N GLY A 4 2.53 -1.43 7.62
CA GLY A 4 3.68 -2.32 7.55
C GLY A 4 3.62 -3.24 6.34
N MET A 5 2.45 -3.85 6.06
CA MET A 5 2.28 -4.72 4.90
C MET A 5 2.38 -3.94 3.58
N ALA A 6 1.82 -2.74 3.50
CA ALA A 6 1.96 -1.89 2.32
C ALA A 6 3.44 -1.49 2.08
N GLN A 7 4.22 -1.32 3.14
CA GLN A 7 5.66 -1.06 3.03
C GLN A 7 6.45 -2.30 2.56
N ILE A 8 6.09 -3.49 3.05
CA ILE A 8 6.70 -4.75 2.59
C ILE A 8 6.41 -4.96 1.10
N LEU A 9 5.17 -4.71 0.67
CA LEU A 9 4.79 -4.76 -0.74
C LEU A 9 5.60 -3.75 -1.57
N GLU A 10 5.80 -2.52 -1.09
CA GLU A 10 6.65 -1.52 -1.74
C GLU A 10 8.08 -2.05 -1.98
N PHE A 11 8.69 -2.68 -0.97
CA PHE A 11 10.02 -3.27 -1.11
C PHE A 11 10.05 -4.44 -2.09
N GLY A 12 9.04 -5.32 -2.04
CA GLY A 12 8.90 -6.41 -3.00
C GLY A 12 8.81 -5.91 -4.45
N LEU A 13 8.05 -4.84 -4.68
CA LEU A 13 7.90 -4.23 -6.01
C LEU A 13 9.18 -3.56 -6.51
N LYS A 14 9.93 -2.91 -5.63
CA LYS A 14 11.25 -2.35 -5.98
C LYS A 14 12.23 -3.46 -6.38
N LYS A 15 12.23 -4.57 -5.62
CA LYS A 15 13.04 -5.75 -5.95
C LYS A 15 12.64 -6.37 -7.29
N LEU A 16 11.33 -6.51 -7.56
CA LEU A 16 10.83 -6.95 -8.86
C LEU A 16 11.30 -6.03 -10.00
N CYS A 17 11.28 -4.71 -9.78
CA CYS A 17 11.75 -3.72 -10.75
C CYS A 17 13.25 -3.90 -11.08
N GLU A 18 14.07 -4.17 -10.08
CA GLU A 18 15.48 -4.49 -10.25
C GLU A 18 15.66 -5.80 -11.04
N GLU A 19 15.08 -6.89 -10.55
CA GLU A 19 15.31 -8.23 -11.07
C GLU A 19 14.76 -8.43 -12.49
N LYS A 20 13.56 -7.91 -12.78
CA LYS A 20 12.88 -8.16 -14.07
C LYS A 20 13.03 -7.02 -15.07
N PHE A 21 13.26 -5.79 -14.60
CA PHE A 21 13.26 -4.61 -15.47
C PHE A 21 14.53 -3.76 -15.37
N GLY A 22 15.58 -4.24 -14.70
CA GLY A 22 16.89 -3.59 -14.65
C GLY A 22 16.91 -2.24 -13.90
N GLY A 23 16.01 -2.05 -12.93
CA GLY A 23 16.09 -0.91 -12.01
C GLY A 23 17.31 -0.99 -11.08
N ASN A 24 17.75 0.15 -10.54
CA ASN A 24 18.81 0.21 -9.53
C ASN A 24 18.20 0.42 -8.14
N LEU A 25 18.41 -0.51 -7.19
CA LEU A 25 17.82 -0.41 -5.85
C LEU A 25 18.22 0.85 -5.07
N ASP A 26 19.46 1.33 -5.21
CA ASP A 26 19.94 2.54 -4.52
C ASP A 26 19.18 3.78 -5.01
N GLU A 27 18.95 3.89 -6.32
CA GLU A 27 18.13 4.96 -6.90
C GLU A 27 16.65 4.84 -6.50
N MET A 28 16.19 3.61 -6.29
CA MET A 28 14.81 3.29 -5.91
C MET A 28 14.55 3.38 -4.41
N GLU A 29 15.57 3.50 -3.56
CA GLU A 29 15.44 3.59 -2.10
C GLU A 29 14.39 4.65 -1.71
N ARG A 30 14.53 5.85 -2.31
CA ARG A 30 13.67 7.01 -2.06
C ARG A 30 12.32 6.98 -2.77
N TRP A 31 12.06 5.96 -3.60
CA TRP A 31 10.78 5.89 -4.30
C TRP A 31 9.67 5.56 -3.32
N THR A 32 8.52 6.19 -3.52
CA THR A 32 7.29 5.80 -2.83
C THR A 32 6.62 4.64 -3.56
N LEU A 33 5.68 3.96 -2.91
CA LEU A 33 4.81 2.98 -3.57
C LEU A 33 4.14 3.54 -4.83
N GLY A 34 3.65 4.78 -4.77
CA GLY A 34 3.06 5.45 -5.92
C GLY A 34 4.04 5.65 -7.07
N LYS A 35 5.28 6.07 -6.80
CA LYS A 35 6.34 6.18 -7.82
C LYS A 35 6.70 4.80 -8.38
N THR A 36 6.86 3.80 -7.52
CA THR A 36 7.19 2.43 -7.92
C THR A 36 6.13 1.84 -8.86
N ARG A 37 4.84 2.06 -8.56
CA ARG A 37 3.72 1.69 -9.45
C ARG A 37 3.88 2.31 -10.85
N VAL A 38 4.10 3.62 -10.92
CA VAL A 38 4.23 4.36 -12.20
C VAL A 38 5.40 3.83 -13.02
N GLU A 39 6.54 3.58 -12.40
CA GLU A 39 7.72 3.10 -13.13
C GLU A 39 7.55 1.65 -13.61
N LEU A 40 6.93 0.78 -12.82
CA LEU A 40 6.59 -0.58 -13.24
C LEU A 40 5.56 -0.60 -14.38
N GLU A 41 4.56 0.28 -14.33
CA GLU A 41 3.57 0.45 -15.41
C GLU A 41 4.26 0.86 -16.72
N LYS A 42 5.17 1.85 -16.68
CA LYS A 42 5.96 2.27 -17.86
C LYS A 42 6.83 1.14 -18.43
N LYS A 43 7.28 0.23 -17.57
CA LYS A 43 8.11 -0.93 -17.92
C LYS A 43 7.28 -2.11 -18.43
N GLY A 44 5.94 -1.97 -18.51
CA GLY A 44 5.05 -2.97 -19.10
C GLY A 44 4.57 -4.04 -18.12
N LEU A 45 4.57 -3.76 -16.81
CA LEU A 45 3.95 -4.65 -15.84
C LEU A 45 2.46 -4.86 -16.17
N ARG A 46 1.97 -6.09 -16.01
CA ARG A 46 0.57 -6.47 -16.28
C ARG A 46 -0.45 -5.47 -15.71
N THR A 47 -1.38 -5.05 -16.58
CA THR A 47 -2.29 -3.92 -16.33
C THR A 47 -3.27 -4.17 -15.18
N ASP A 48 -3.74 -5.41 -15.02
CA ASP A 48 -4.65 -5.78 -13.93
C ASP A 48 -4.00 -5.62 -12.55
N PHE A 49 -2.73 -6.01 -12.42
CA PHE A 49 -1.95 -5.79 -11.19
C PHE A 49 -1.76 -4.29 -10.92
N VAL A 50 -1.40 -3.51 -11.95
CA VAL A 50 -1.23 -2.05 -11.84
C VAL A 50 -2.52 -1.37 -11.37
N ASN A 51 -3.68 -1.81 -11.88
CA ASN A 51 -4.98 -1.28 -11.49
C ASN A 51 -5.31 -1.58 -10.03
N LEU A 52 -5.05 -2.80 -9.56
CA LEU A 52 -5.21 -3.16 -8.14
C LEU A 52 -4.25 -2.34 -7.26
N LEU A 53 -3.01 -2.15 -7.71
CA LEU A 53 -1.98 -1.40 -6.97
C LEU A 53 -2.37 0.07 -6.78
N MET A 54 -3.08 0.65 -7.73
CA MET A 54 -3.58 2.02 -7.65
C MET A 54 -4.50 2.22 -6.43
N GLY A 55 -5.42 1.28 -6.19
CA GLY A 55 -6.31 1.33 -5.01
C GLY A 55 -5.55 1.27 -3.68
N VAL A 56 -4.47 0.48 -3.62
CA VAL A 56 -3.61 0.38 -2.43
C VAL A 56 -2.78 1.65 -2.22
N VAL A 57 -2.28 2.27 -3.28
CA VAL A 57 -1.59 3.57 -3.22
C VAL A 57 -2.51 4.64 -2.65
N ASP A 58 -3.74 4.73 -3.17
CA ASP A 58 -4.73 5.73 -2.73
C ASP A 58 -5.14 5.48 -1.26
N SER A 59 -5.43 4.23 -0.90
CA SER A 59 -5.77 3.85 0.46
C SER A 59 -4.62 4.10 1.45
N ARG A 60 -3.37 3.81 1.07
CA ARG A 60 -2.19 4.10 1.92
C ARG A 60 -2.04 5.61 2.17
N ASN A 61 -2.21 6.43 1.13
CA ASN A 61 -2.15 7.87 1.27
C ASN A 61 -3.28 8.38 2.18
N HIS A 62 -4.51 7.95 1.95
CA HIS A 62 -5.67 8.35 2.77
C HIS A 62 -5.52 7.91 4.24
N ILE A 63 -5.08 6.68 4.50
CA ILE A 63 -4.85 6.18 5.87
C ILE A 63 -3.74 6.99 6.56
N ALA A 64 -2.64 7.25 5.87
CA ALA A 64 -1.50 8.01 6.42
C ALA A 64 -1.88 9.46 6.73
N HIS A 65 -2.62 10.12 5.85
CA HIS A 65 -2.94 11.54 5.96
C HIS A 65 -4.19 11.83 6.78
N GLU A 66 -5.25 11.04 6.65
CA GLU A 66 -6.52 11.31 7.32
C GLU A 66 -6.72 10.44 8.56
N ILE A 67 -6.52 9.13 8.48
CA ILE A 67 -6.92 8.26 9.59
C ILE A 67 -5.93 8.39 10.75
N LEU A 68 -4.63 8.29 10.51
CA LEU A 68 -3.63 8.39 11.57
C LEU A 68 -3.56 9.80 12.18
N ALA A 69 -3.67 10.84 11.36
CA ALA A 69 -3.66 12.23 11.84
C ALA A 69 -4.92 12.55 12.67
N ASN A 70 -6.10 12.18 12.16
CA ASN A 70 -7.35 12.42 12.89
C ASN A 70 -7.44 11.56 14.15
N GLU A 71 -6.99 10.31 14.12
CA GLU A 71 -6.91 9.46 15.30
C GLU A 71 -5.96 10.04 16.36
N ALA A 72 -4.79 10.55 15.97
CA ALA A 72 -3.84 11.16 16.91
C ALA A 72 -4.40 12.43 17.57
N ILE A 73 -4.97 13.35 16.78
CA ILE A 73 -5.59 14.59 17.29
C ILE A 73 -6.76 14.25 18.21
N MET A 74 -7.62 13.34 17.77
CA MET A 74 -8.86 13.02 18.45
C MET A 74 -8.62 12.19 19.72
N ASN A 75 -7.69 11.23 19.72
CA ASN A 75 -7.25 10.55 20.95
C ASN A 75 -6.64 11.55 21.94
N GLY A 76 -5.90 12.55 21.45
CA GLY A 76 -5.39 13.63 22.28
C GLY A 76 -6.49 14.47 22.95
N MET A 77 -7.61 14.69 22.28
CA MET A 77 -8.77 15.43 22.80
C MET A 77 -9.71 14.57 23.66
N LEU A 78 -10.09 13.38 23.19
CA LEU A 78 -11.00 12.47 23.90
C LEU A 78 -10.39 11.93 25.19
N ARG A 79 -9.06 11.69 25.22
CA ARG A 79 -8.35 11.36 26.47
C ARG A 79 -8.44 12.50 27.49
N LYS A 80 -8.49 13.77 27.06
CA LYS A 80 -8.71 14.91 27.95
C LYS A 80 -10.17 15.01 28.42
N LEU A 81 -11.12 14.47 27.65
CA LEU A 81 -12.56 14.56 27.92
C LEU A 81 -13.17 13.28 28.54
N ASN A 82 -12.39 12.20 28.67
CA ASN A 82 -12.80 10.90 29.20
C ASN A 82 -14.01 10.26 28.48
N VAL A 83 -14.16 10.54 27.18
CA VAL A 83 -15.25 10.02 26.34
C VAL A 83 -14.75 8.87 25.48
N ASN A 84 -15.49 7.76 25.46
CA ASN A 84 -15.18 6.58 24.66
C ASN A 84 -16.17 6.47 23.49
N VAL A 85 -15.71 6.69 22.25
CA VAL A 85 -16.57 6.66 21.05
C VAL A 85 -16.12 5.53 20.14
N ALA A 86 -17.06 4.70 19.68
CA ALA A 86 -16.80 3.63 18.72
C ALA A 86 -16.88 4.16 17.27
N PHE A 87 -15.76 4.12 16.55
CA PHE A 87 -15.61 4.72 15.22
C PHE A 87 -15.84 3.73 14.08
N TYR A 88 -17.12 3.41 13.82
CA TYR A 88 -17.52 2.43 12.79
C TYR A 88 -17.17 2.85 11.35
N LYS A 89 -17.10 4.15 11.02
CA LYS A 89 -16.84 4.62 9.65
C LYS A 89 -15.39 4.39 9.22
N TYR A 90 -14.42 4.77 10.05
CA TYR A 90 -12.99 4.57 9.77
C TYR A 90 -12.61 3.09 9.76
N GLN A 91 -13.25 2.28 10.61
CA GLN A 91 -13.07 0.83 10.60
C GLN A 91 -13.47 0.21 9.25
N ARG A 92 -14.59 0.62 8.65
CA ARG A 92 -15.01 0.09 7.34
C ARG A 92 -14.02 0.45 6.22
N ILE A 93 -13.52 1.68 6.21
CA ILE A 93 -12.49 2.12 5.24
C ILE A 93 -11.22 1.30 5.41
N LEU A 94 -10.75 1.15 6.65
CA LEU A 94 -9.56 0.38 6.96
C LEU A 94 -9.72 -1.10 6.59
N TRP A 95 -10.88 -1.71 6.89
CA TRP A 95 -11.17 -3.09 6.51
C TRP A 95 -11.14 -3.31 5.01
N LYS A 96 -11.79 -2.42 4.25
CA LYS A 96 -11.74 -2.47 2.78
C LYS A 96 -10.29 -2.40 2.28
N ALA A 97 -9.51 -1.43 2.79
CA ALA A 97 -8.12 -1.27 2.41
C ALA A 97 -7.28 -2.52 2.74
N ILE A 98 -7.48 -3.13 3.91
CA ILE A 98 -6.80 -4.38 4.30
C ILE A 98 -7.09 -5.50 3.29
N ILE A 99 -8.34 -5.69 2.90
CA ILE A 99 -8.73 -6.72 1.92
C ILE A 99 -8.07 -6.47 0.56
N GLU A 100 -8.10 -5.22 0.08
CA GLU A 100 -7.46 -4.86 -1.19
C GLU A 100 -5.93 -5.08 -1.15
N LEU A 101 -5.29 -4.79 -0.01
CA LEU A 101 -3.88 -5.06 0.21
C LEU A 101 -3.57 -6.57 0.25
N GLU A 102 -4.41 -7.36 0.90
CA GLU A 102 -4.26 -8.83 0.93
C GLU A 102 -4.39 -9.44 -0.47
N GLN A 103 -5.35 -8.96 -1.25
CA GLN A 103 -5.56 -9.42 -2.63
C GLN A 103 -4.35 -9.16 -3.51
N ILE A 104 -3.75 -7.96 -3.43
CA ILE A 104 -2.57 -7.66 -4.23
C ILE A 104 -1.33 -8.41 -3.75
N CYS A 105 -1.15 -8.61 -2.45
CA CYS A 105 -0.05 -9.42 -1.92
C CYS A 105 -0.17 -10.87 -2.41
N PHE A 106 -1.38 -11.44 -2.35
CA PHE A 106 -1.64 -12.77 -2.87
C PHE A 106 -1.32 -12.87 -4.37
N LEU A 107 -1.79 -11.90 -5.17
CA LEU A 107 -1.50 -11.87 -6.60
C LEU A 107 0.00 -11.70 -6.86
N PHE A 108 0.69 -10.84 -6.10
CA PHE A 108 2.13 -10.63 -6.20
C PHE A 108 2.91 -11.92 -5.96
N ASP A 109 2.61 -12.62 -4.87
CA ASP A 109 3.27 -13.89 -4.51
C ASP A 109 3.02 -14.96 -5.57
N TRP A 110 1.76 -15.15 -5.97
CA TRP A 110 1.39 -16.10 -7.02
C TRP A 110 2.10 -15.80 -8.33
N THR A 111 2.16 -14.52 -8.72
CA THR A 111 2.76 -14.10 -9.99
C THR A 111 4.28 -14.29 -9.99
N ASN A 112 4.95 -14.03 -8.86
CA ASN A 112 6.37 -14.31 -8.70
C ASN A 112 6.68 -15.81 -8.75
N GLU A 113 5.90 -16.64 -8.05
CA GLU A 113 6.09 -18.09 -8.00
C GLU A 113 5.94 -18.75 -9.38
N HIS A 114 5.02 -18.24 -10.20
CA HIS A 114 4.69 -18.82 -11.51
C HIS A 114 5.30 -18.07 -12.69
N ASN A 115 6.12 -17.04 -12.44
CA ASN A 115 6.63 -16.11 -13.46
C ASN A 115 5.51 -15.53 -14.36
N GLY A 116 4.32 -15.28 -13.80
CA GLY A 116 3.11 -14.85 -14.52
C GLY A 116 3.02 -13.34 -14.79
N TRP A 117 4.18 -12.68 -14.89
CA TRP A 117 4.30 -11.24 -15.07
C TRP A 117 4.21 -10.81 -16.55
N ASP A 118 4.13 -11.79 -17.46
CA ASP A 118 3.99 -11.63 -18.92
C ASP A 118 2.51 -11.68 -19.35
#